data_AF-A0A1C4GVS1-F1
#
_entry.id   AF-A0A1C4GVS1-F1
#
_cell.length_a   1.000
_cell.length_b   1.000
_cell.length_c   1.000
_cell.angle_alpha   90.00
_cell.angle_beta   90.00
_cell.angle_gamma   90.00
#
_symmetry.space_group_name_H-M   'P 1'
#
loop_
_entity.id
_entity.type
_entity.pdbx_description
1 polymer ?
#
loop_
_entity_poly.entity_id
_entity_poly.type
_entity_poly.pdbx_seq_one_letter_code
_entity_poly.pdbx_strand_id
1 'polypeptide(L)'
;MISSGCQVISPIFVDYNGVRMDVAKWINHHPFLSMQQKRSLVELSKAQQKLSQIKNKQEEQRTQIIEENIIAMHCARPYLSAEKIKQLQNQIFDHDQKQHILDLYDQERQKTKIDLNTVQCESSIKNLVDKTANTGK
;
A
#
# COMPACT_ATOMS: atom_id res chain seq x y z
N MET A 1 -40.48 -1.45 -8.47
CA MET A 1 -39.89 -1.61 -7.12
C MET A 1 -38.46 -2.09 -7.30
N ILE A 2 -37.47 -1.19 -7.26
CA ILE A 2 -36.06 -1.57 -7.31
C ILE A 2 -35.65 -1.89 -5.87
N SER A 3 -35.43 -3.17 -5.61
CA SER A 3 -35.00 -3.68 -4.30
C SER A 3 -33.63 -3.10 -3.97
N SER A 4 -33.58 -2.16 -3.03
CA SER A 4 -32.33 -1.68 -2.46
C SER A 4 -31.82 -2.75 -1.49
N GLY A 5 -31.18 -3.78 -2.03
CA GLY A 5 -30.44 -4.72 -1.21
C GLY A 5 -29.33 -3.97 -0.49
N CYS A 6 -29.43 -3.85 0.84
CA CYS A 6 -28.33 -3.36 1.66
C CYS A 6 -27.11 -4.23 1.37
N GLN A 7 -26.11 -3.66 0.69
CA GLN A 7 -24.77 -4.22 0.59
C GLN A 7 -24.33 -4.50 2.04
N VAL A 8 -24.04 -5.76 2.38
CA VAL A 8 -23.54 -6.12 3.71
C VAL A 8 -22.15 -5.49 3.84
N ILE A 9 -22.09 -4.29 4.42
CA ILE A 9 -20.82 -3.63 4.74
C ILE A 9 -20.23 -4.44 5.91
N SER A 10 -19.30 -5.33 5.59
CA SER A 10 -18.54 -6.03 6.63
C SER A 10 -17.77 -5.02 7.47
N PRO A 11 -17.68 -5.18 8.79
CA PRO A 11 -16.93 -4.27 9.64
C PRO A 11 -15.47 -4.21 9.17
N ILE A 12 -14.97 -2.99 8.99
CA ILE A 12 -13.58 -2.75 8.57
C ILE A 12 -12.68 -2.96 9.78
N PHE A 13 -11.99 -4.09 9.84
CA PHE A 13 -10.91 -4.33 10.78
C PHE A 13 -9.58 -3.80 10.20
N VAL A 14 -8.73 -3.25 11.08
CA VAL A 14 -7.39 -2.77 10.69
C VAL A 14 -6.37 -3.78 11.18
N ASP A 15 -5.74 -4.47 10.24
CA ASP A 15 -4.69 -5.46 10.52
C ASP A 15 -3.31 -4.81 10.51
N TYR A 16 -2.77 -4.52 11.70
CA TYR A 16 -1.44 -3.91 11.86
C TYR A 16 -0.28 -4.89 11.70
N ASN A 17 -0.52 -6.19 11.46
CA ASN A 17 0.57 -7.16 11.30
C ASN A 17 1.48 -6.77 10.13
N GLY A 18 2.79 -6.66 10.38
CA GLY A 18 3.78 -6.23 9.39
C GLY A 18 3.98 -4.70 9.31
N VAL A 19 3.24 -3.90 10.08
CA VAL A 19 3.50 -2.46 10.25
C VAL A 19 4.53 -2.26 11.36
N ARG A 20 5.52 -1.38 11.13
CA ARG A 20 6.50 -1.03 12.17
C ARG A 20 5.79 -0.36 13.35
N MET A 21 6.17 -0.72 14.58
CA MET A 21 5.39 -0.36 15.78
C MET A 21 5.23 1.16 15.99
N ASP A 22 6.26 1.95 15.72
CA ASP A 22 6.22 3.41 15.77
C ASP A 22 5.24 3.99 14.75
N VAL A 23 5.21 3.46 13.53
CA VAL A 23 4.24 3.86 12.50
C VAL A 23 2.82 3.48 12.91
N ALA A 24 2.62 2.28 13.47
CA ALA A 24 1.31 1.85 13.98
C ALA A 24 0.81 2.75 15.11
N LYS A 25 1.70 3.16 16.04
CA LYS A 25 1.38 4.14 17.08
C LYS A 25 1.02 5.50 16.48
N TRP A 26 1.80 5.98 15.51
CA TRP A 26 1.52 7.25 14.83
C TRP A 26 0.15 7.25 14.14
N ILE A 27 -0.23 6.17 13.43
CA ILE A 27 -1.56 6.02 12.81
C ILE A 27 -2.66 6.10 13.88
N ASN A 28 -2.49 5.40 15.00
CA ASN A 28 -3.50 5.35 16.07
C ASN A 28 -3.61 6.64 16.89
N HIS A 29 -2.56 7.47 16.94
CA HIS A 29 -2.59 8.77 17.63
C HIS A 29 -3.39 9.85 16.88
N HIS A 30 -3.90 9.57 15.68
CA HIS A 30 -4.79 10.49 14.97
C HIS A 30 -6.27 10.17 15.27
N PRO A 31 -6.94 10.93 16.16
CA PRO A 31 -8.29 10.60 16.62
C PRO A 31 -9.36 10.76 15.53
N PHE A 32 -9.12 11.59 14.51
CA PHE A 32 -10.09 11.94 13.48
C PHE A 32 -9.98 11.12 12.19
N LEU A 33 -9.19 10.04 12.17
CA LEU A 33 -9.13 9.15 11.00
C LEU A 33 -10.29 8.16 11.03
N SER A 34 -10.98 8.04 9.90
CA SER A 34 -11.95 6.95 9.70
C SER A 34 -11.23 5.60 9.69
N MET A 35 -11.97 4.51 9.95
CA MET A 35 -11.40 3.15 9.89
C MET A 35 -10.84 2.83 8.51
N GLN A 36 -11.49 3.32 7.44
CA GLN A 36 -10.98 3.17 6.08
C GLN A 36 -9.66 3.92 5.87
N GLN A 37 -9.52 5.15 6.39
CA GLN A 37 -8.25 5.88 6.32
C GLN A 37 -7.14 5.18 7.10
N LYS A 38 -7.44 4.65 8.29
CA LYS A 38 -6.47 3.86 9.08
C LYS A 38 -6.03 2.62 8.30
N ARG A 39 -6.98 1.90 7.69
CA ARG A 39 -6.68 0.75 6.85
C ARG A 39 -5.80 1.12 5.66
N SER A 40 -6.13 2.18 4.93
CA SER A 40 -5.30 2.66 3.81
C SER A 40 -3.89 3.03 4.26
N LEU A 41 -3.72 3.68 5.42
CA LEU A 41 -2.41 4.00 5.97
C LEU A 41 -1.61 2.74 6.34
N VAL A 42 -2.27 1.75 6.94
CA VAL A 42 -1.66 0.48 7.32
C VAL A 42 -1.19 -0.31 6.11
N GLU A 43 -2.05 -0.50 5.11
CA GLU A 43 -1.70 -1.25 3.90
C GLU A 43 -0.61 -0.52 3.10
N LEU A 44 -0.69 0.82 2.99
CA LEU A 44 0.36 1.62 2.39
C LEU A 44 1.68 1.53 3.16
N SER A 45 1.63 1.49 4.50
CA SER A 45 2.82 1.36 5.34
C SER A 45 3.53 0.04 5.11
N LYS A 46 2.79 -1.08 5.03
CA LYS A 46 3.36 -2.40 4.76
C LYS A 46 4.15 -2.41 3.45
N ALA A 47 3.57 -1.85 2.38
CA ALA A 47 4.23 -1.77 1.08
C ALA A 47 5.45 -0.83 1.11
N GLN A 48 5.29 0.39 1.64
CA GLN A 48 6.35 1.39 1.63
C GLN A 48 7.54 1.01 2.53
N GLN A 49 7.33 0.31 3.64
CA GLN A 49 8.41 -0.21 4.47
C GLN A 49 9.35 -1.16 3.70
N LYS A 50 8.85 -1.88 2.68
CA LYS A 50 9.68 -2.76 1.83
C LYS A 50 10.62 -1.96 0.92
N LEU A 51 10.28 -0.71 0.59
CA LEU A 51 11.12 0.16 -0.25
C LEU A 51 12.46 0.49 0.42
N SER A 52 12.55 0.53 1.75
CA SER A 52 13.79 0.85 2.46
C SER A 52 14.94 -0.12 2.18
N GLN A 53 14.64 -1.35 1.72
CA GLN A 53 15.65 -2.36 1.41
C GLN A 53 15.71 -2.72 -0.08
N ILE A 54 14.97 -2.01 -0.94
CA ILE A 54 14.78 -2.41 -2.34
C ILE A 54 16.10 -2.55 -3.12
N LYS A 55 17.10 -1.70 -2.85
CA LYS A 55 18.44 -1.77 -3.47
C LYS A 55 19.16 -3.10 -3.20
N ASN A 56 18.87 -3.77 -2.09
CA ASN A 56 19.55 -4.99 -1.70
C ASN A 56 18.80 -6.25 -2.13
N LYS A 57 17.69 -6.10 -2.85
CA LYS A 57 16.86 -7.21 -3.35
C LYS A 57 17.29 -7.62 -4.76
N GLN A 58 17.07 -8.88 -5.10
CA GLN A 58 17.20 -9.40 -6.47
C GLN A 58 16.12 -8.80 -7.37
N GLU A 59 16.34 -8.81 -8.68
CA GLU A 59 15.47 -8.14 -9.67
C GLU A 59 13.99 -8.54 -9.51
N GLU A 60 13.68 -9.84 -9.44
CA GLU A 60 12.30 -10.33 -9.27
C GLU A 60 11.64 -9.78 -8.00
N GLN A 61 12.37 -9.80 -6.87
CA GLN A 61 11.89 -9.26 -5.60
C GLN A 61 11.71 -7.74 -5.66
N ARG A 62 12.56 -7.03 -6.41
CA ARG A 62 12.38 -5.58 -6.62
C ARG A 62 11.10 -5.33 -7.39
N THR A 63 10.87 -6.04 -8.49
CA THR A 63 9.64 -5.92 -9.29
C THR A 63 8.41 -6.14 -8.43
N GLN A 64 8.37 -7.21 -7.63
CA GLN A 64 7.26 -7.47 -6.70
C GLN A 64 7.04 -6.32 -5.71
N ILE A 65 8.10 -5.80 -5.09
CA ILE A 65 7.99 -4.66 -4.16
C ILE A 65 7.46 -3.41 -4.87
N ILE A 66 7.90 -3.13 -6.09
CA ILE A 66 7.41 -1.99 -6.89
C ILE A 66 5.92 -2.16 -7.20
N GLU A 67 5.51 -3.34 -7.66
CA GLU A 67 4.12 -3.64 -7.98
C GLU A 67 3.21 -3.48 -6.77
N GLU A 68 3.57 -4.07 -5.64
CA GLU A 68 2.84 -3.91 -4.38
C GLU A 68 2.69 -2.44 -3.99
N ASN A 69 3.74 -1.63 -4.15
CA ASN A 69 3.69 -0.20 -3.83
C ASN A 69 2.81 0.59 -4.79
N ILE A 70 2.81 0.26 -6.09
CA ILE A 70 1.94 0.87 -7.09
C ILE A 70 0.47 0.60 -6.73
N ILE A 71 0.15 -0.65 -6.40
CA ILE A 71 -1.18 -1.09 -5.97
C ILE A 71 -1.59 -0.39 -4.68
N ALA A 72 -0.73 -0.40 -3.65
CA ALA A 72 -1.02 0.22 -2.36
C ALA A 72 -1.28 1.73 -2.51
N MET A 73 -0.47 2.43 -3.32
CA MET A 73 -0.67 3.84 -3.63
C MET A 73 -1.97 4.09 -4.40
N HIS A 74 -2.32 3.23 -5.37
CA HIS A 74 -3.59 3.31 -6.08
C HIS A 74 -4.77 3.19 -5.11
N CYS A 75 -4.74 2.19 -4.22
CA CYS A 75 -5.79 1.92 -3.25
C CYS A 75 -5.90 2.97 -2.13
N ALA A 76 -4.81 3.66 -1.80
CA ALA A 76 -4.79 4.66 -0.74
C ALA A 76 -5.33 6.03 -1.19
N ARG A 77 -5.11 6.42 -2.46
CA ARG A 77 -5.45 7.75 -3.00
C ARG A 77 -6.91 8.18 -2.86
N PRO A 78 -7.92 7.29 -2.99
CA PRO A 78 -9.32 7.67 -2.77
C PRO A 78 -9.63 8.09 -1.33
N TYR A 79 -8.82 7.68 -0.35
CA TYR A 79 -9.10 7.87 1.07
C TYR A 79 -8.12 8.81 1.78
N LEU A 80 -6.91 8.99 1.23
CA LEU A 80 -5.83 9.78 1.83
C LEU A 80 -5.44 10.96 0.95
N SER A 81 -5.24 12.12 1.57
CA SER A 81 -4.63 13.26 0.91
C SER A 81 -3.15 13.03 0.63
N ALA A 82 -2.60 13.73 -0.37
CA ALA A 82 -1.17 13.69 -0.68
C ALA A 82 -0.31 14.09 0.54
N GLU A 83 -0.75 15.07 1.31
CA GLU A 83 -0.06 15.50 2.53
C GLU A 83 -0.05 14.39 3.59
N LYS A 84 -1.17 13.66 3.77
CA LYS A 84 -1.20 12.55 4.73
C LYS A 84 -0.28 11.39 4.30
N ILE A 85 -0.20 11.11 2.99
CA ILE A 85 0.76 10.15 2.44
C ILE A 85 2.20 10.61 2.69
N LYS A 86 2.50 11.89 2.46
CA LYS A 86 3.83 12.46 2.74
C LYS A 86 4.21 12.34 4.22
N GLN A 87 3.27 12.59 5.12
CA GLN A 87 3.47 12.42 6.57
C GLN A 87 3.73 10.96 6.94
N LEU A 88 2.99 10.00 6.36
CA LEU A 88 3.26 8.58 6.54
C LEU A 88 4.68 8.23 6.06
N GLN A 89 5.08 8.68 4.88
CA GLN A 89 6.43 8.45 4.35
C GLN A 89 7.53 9.04 5.24
N ASN A 90 7.27 10.18 5.91
CA ASN A 90 8.19 10.74 6.91
C ASN A 90 8.30 9.88 8.18
N GLN A 91 7.27 9.09 8.50
CA GLN A 91 7.38 8.10 9.58
C GLN A 91 8.20 6.91 9.10
N ILE A 92 7.96 6.41 7.89
CA ILE A 92 8.56 5.15 7.42
C ILE A 92 10.05 5.28 7.08
N PHE A 93 10.42 6.34 6.36
CA PHE A 93 11.76 6.49 5.82
C PHE A 93 12.63 7.40 6.68
N ASP A 94 13.89 7.03 6.84
CA ASP A 94 14.91 7.90 7.42
C ASP A 94 15.02 9.18 6.58
N HIS A 95 15.11 10.33 7.24
CA HIS A 95 15.06 11.64 6.60
C HIS A 95 16.10 11.77 5.46
N ASP A 96 17.31 11.29 5.70
CA ASP A 96 18.44 11.41 4.76
C ASP A 96 18.34 10.47 3.56
N GLN A 97 17.59 9.36 3.69
CA GLN A 97 17.46 8.36 2.63
C GLN A 97 16.12 8.44 1.90
N LYS A 98 15.13 9.12 2.48
CA LYS A 98 13.77 9.19 1.96
C LYS A 98 13.73 9.59 0.49
N GLN A 99 14.37 10.70 0.12
CA GLN A 99 14.29 11.21 -1.25
C GLN A 99 14.91 10.22 -2.23
N HIS A 100 16.08 9.66 -1.90
CA HIS A 100 16.73 8.63 -2.71
C HIS A 100 15.81 7.42 -2.94
N ILE A 101 15.15 6.93 -1.89
CA ILE A 101 14.25 5.76 -1.97
C ILE A 101 13.06 6.07 -2.88
N LEU A 102 12.45 7.25 -2.73
CA LEU A 102 11.30 7.66 -3.52
C LEU A 102 11.67 7.89 -4.99
N ASP A 103 12.82 8.48 -5.29
CA ASP A 103 13.29 8.68 -6.66
C ASP A 103 13.53 7.34 -7.36
N LEU A 104 14.14 6.38 -6.66
CA LEU A 104 14.33 5.02 -7.19
C LEU A 104 12.98 4.35 -7.46
N TYR A 105 12.04 4.45 -6.53
CA TYR A 105 10.70 3.93 -6.71
C TYR A 105 10.00 4.55 -7.92
N ASP A 106 10.06 5.88 -8.08
CA ASP A 106 9.43 6.57 -9.20
C ASP A 106 10.06 6.21 -10.56
N GLN A 107 11.38 6.01 -10.60
CA GLN A 107 12.09 5.52 -11.80
C GLN A 107 11.66 4.11 -12.19
N GLU A 108 11.59 3.18 -11.22
CA GLU A 108 11.20 1.79 -11.49
C GLU A 108 9.72 1.69 -11.85
N ARG A 109 8.86 2.45 -11.16
CA ARG A 109 7.44 2.52 -11.42
C ARG A 109 7.09 2.93 -12.86
N GLN A 110 7.89 3.80 -13.48
CA GLN A 110 7.68 4.21 -14.88
C GLN A 110 7.94 3.07 -15.88
N LYS A 111 8.71 2.06 -15.48
CA LYS A 111 9.04 0.89 -16.31
C LYS A 111 8.01 -0.24 -16.12
N THR A 112 7.32 -0.28 -14.98
CA THR A 112 6.35 -1.32 -14.63
C THR A 112 4.97 -1.05 -15.25
N LYS A 113 4.39 -2.06 -15.91
CA LYS A 113 3.02 -2.01 -16.44
C LYS A 113 2.09 -2.83 -15.57
N ILE A 114 1.09 -2.21 -14.96
CA ILE A 114 0.05 -2.87 -14.15
C ILE A 114 -1.32 -2.35 -14.58
N ASP A 115 -2.25 -3.26 -14.87
CA ASP A 115 -3.64 -2.89 -15.10
C ASP A 115 -4.36 -2.71 -13.75
N LEU A 116 -4.36 -1.47 -13.28
CA LEU A 116 -4.98 -1.07 -12.02
C LEU A 116 -6.50 -1.22 -12.01
N ASN A 117 -7.16 -1.34 -13.15
CA ASN A 117 -8.63 -1.52 -13.20
C ASN A 117 -9.06 -2.90 -12.69
N THR A 118 -8.13 -3.86 -12.64
CA THR A 118 -8.38 -5.23 -12.16
C THR A 118 -8.06 -5.41 -10.67
N VAL A 119 -7.56 -4.38 -10.01
CA VAL A 119 -7.10 -4.41 -8.62
C VAL A 119 -8.29 -4.21 -7.67
N GLN A 120 -8.54 -5.19 -6.79
CA GLN A 120 -9.51 -5.06 -5.71
C GLN A 120 -8.84 -4.54 -4.43
N CYS A 121 -9.10 -3.28 -4.09
CA CYS A 121 -8.48 -2.61 -2.93
C CYS A 121 -9.05 -3.02 -1.55
N GLU A 122 -10.13 -3.79 -1.51
CA GLU A 122 -10.86 -4.13 -0.28
C GLU A 122 -10.44 -5.45 0.37
N SER A 123 -9.67 -6.30 -0.33
CA SER A 123 -9.00 -7.44 0.29
C SER A 123 -7.56 -7.01 0.56
N SER A 124 -7.09 -7.18 1.81
CA SER A 124 -5.71 -6.91 2.22
C SER A 124 -4.74 -7.37 1.13
N ILE A 125 -3.68 -6.61 0.85
CA ILE A 125 -2.75 -6.75 -0.30
C ILE A 125 -2.07 -8.15 -0.31
N LYS A 126 -2.85 -9.19 -0.57
CA LYS A 126 -2.47 -10.62 -0.56
C LYS A 126 -2.87 -11.31 -1.85
N ASN A 127 -3.73 -10.72 -2.67
CA ASN A 127 -4.31 -11.39 -3.84
C ASN A 127 -3.70 -10.99 -5.20
N LEU A 128 -2.55 -10.31 -5.23
CA LEU A 128 -1.90 -9.91 -6.49
C LEU A 128 -0.59 -10.64 -6.82
N VAL A 129 -0.14 -11.55 -5.94
CA VAL A 129 1.05 -12.39 -6.23
C VAL A 129 0.67 -13.73 -6.90
N ASP A 130 -0.59 -14.18 -6.81
CA ASP A 130 -0.98 -15.52 -7.29
C ASP A 130 -1.37 -15.59 -8.78
N LYS A 131 -1.41 -14.49 -9.52
CA LYS A 131 -1.88 -14.48 -10.94
C LYS A 131 -0.79 -14.63 -12.00
N THR A 132 0.49 -14.49 -11.66
CA THR A 132 1.59 -14.68 -12.63
C THR A 132 2.20 -16.08 -12.59
N ALA A 133 1.78 -16.95 -11.67
CA ALA A 133 2.30 -18.32 -11.56
C ALA A 133 1.51 -19.39 -12.37
N ASN A 134 0.48 -19.01 -13.14
CA ASN A 134 -0.42 -19.99 -13.76
C ASN A 134 -0.75 -19.71 -15.23
N THR A 135 0.27 -19.44 -16.05
CA THR A 135 0.23 -19.62 -17.51
C THR A 135 1.43 -20.44 -17.95
N GLY A 136 1.49 -21.66 -17.44
CA GLY A 136 2.40 -22.71 -17.88
C GLY A 136 1.64 -24.02 -17.91
N LYS A 137 0.79 -24.19 -18.92
CA LYS A 137 0.27 -25.50 -19.31
C LYS A 137 0.11 -25.56 -20.82
#